data_AF-A0A962U183-F1
#
_entry.id   AF-A0A962U183-F1
#
_cell.length_a   1.000
_cell.length_b   1.000
_cell.length_c   1.000
_cell.angle_alpha   90.00
_cell.angle_beta   90.00
_cell.angle_gamma   90.00
#
_symmetry.space_group_name_H-M   'P 1'
#
loop_
_entity.id
_entity.type
_entity.pdbx_description
1 polymer ?
#
loop_
_entity_poly.entity_id
_entity_poly.type
_entity_poly.pdbx_seq_one_letter_code
_entity_poly.pdbx_strand_id
1 'polypeptide(L)'
;DADILRVALRETSEETGLDPSHIRLVDGAVFDVDIHSIPASERGPQHEHIDVRFLVEMDDDLTVPGNDESHQVLWVPLHRVARFNNNRSTYRMVEKTRRLRGVGHLATA
;
A
#
# COMPACT_ATOMS: atom_id res chain seq x y z
N ASP A 1 -11.39 -6.51 -13.89
CA ASP A 1 -10.08 -6.95 -14.41
C ASP A 1 -9.66 -8.17 -13.61
N ALA A 2 -9.05 -9.18 -14.24
CA ALA A 2 -8.63 -10.41 -13.55
C ALA A 2 -7.15 -10.37 -13.11
N ASP A 3 -6.38 -9.39 -13.60
CA ASP A 3 -4.99 -9.17 -13.19
C ASP A 3 -4.95 -8.27 -11.95
N ILE A 4 -4.74 -8.90 -10.79
CA ILE A 4 -4.71 -8.22 -9.50
C ILE A 4 -3.56 -7.22 -9.37
N LEU A 5 -2.43 -7.43 -10.06
CA LEU A 5 -1.31 -6.49 -10.05
C LEU A 5 -1.67 -5.24 -10.84
N ARG A 6 -2.27 -5.42 -12.02
CA ARG A 6 -2.75 -4.30 -12.83
C ARG A 6 -3.80 -3.47 -12.10
N VAL A 7 -4.70 -4.13 -11.37
CA VAL A 7 -5.68 -3.44 -10.50
C VAL A 7 -4.95 -2.63 -9.43
N ALA A 8 -4.01 -3.21 -8.69
CA ALA A 8 -3.28 -2.50 -7.63
C ALA A 8 -2.54 -1.24 -8.14
N LEU A 9 -1.89 -1.32 -9.30
CA LEU A 9 -1.20 -0.17 -9.92
C LEU A 9 -2.17 0.91 -10.36
N ARG A 10 -3.31 0.53 -10.95
CA ARG A 10 -4.36 1.48 -11.36
C ARG A 10 -4.95 2.19 -10.15
N GLU A 11 -5.37 1.46 -9.13
CA GLU A 11 -5.94 2.03 -7.90
C GLU A 11 -4.93 2.97 -7.21
N THR A 12 -3.64 2.59 -7.17
CA THR A 12 -2.59 3.48 -6.65
C THR A 12 -2.54 4.82 -7.41
N SER A 13 -2.63 4.79 -8.75
CA SER A 13 -2.68 6.03 -9.56
C SER A 13 -3.95 6.84 -9.29
N GLU A 14 -5.10 6.18 -9.28
CA GLU A 14 -6.41 6.83 -9.07
C GLU A 14 -6.51 7.45 -7.67
N GLU A 15 -6.12 6.73 -6.61
CA GLU A 15 -6.24 7.17 -5.21
C GLU A 15 -5.16 8.17 -4.78
N THR A 16 -3.97 8.17 -5.41
CA THR A 16 -2.94 9.18 -5.14
C THR A 16 -3.08 10.43 -5.99
N GLY A 17 -3.76 10.32 -7.14
CA GLY A 17 -3.86 11.36 -8.16
C GLY A 17 -2.58 11.54 -8.98
N LEU A 18 -1.64 10.60 -8.91
CA LEU A 18 -0.38 10.66 -9.64
C LEU A 18 -0.46 9.93 -10.98
N ASP A 19 0.23 10.49 -11.98
CA ASP A 19 0.40 9.82 -13.27
C ASP A 19 1.10 8.46 -13.08
N PRO A 20 0.66 7.39 -13.77
CA PRO A 20 1.28 6.07 -13.65
C PRO A 20 2.80 6.04 -13.87
N SER A 21 3.35 6.99 -14.63
CA SER A 21 4.80 7.10 -14.84
C SER A 21 5.61 7.39 -13.57
N HIS A 22 4.96 7.90 -12.51
CA HIS A 22 5.58 8.12 -11.20
C HIS A 22 5.47 6.91 -10.26
N ILE A 23 4.71 5.88 -10.61
CA ILE A 23 4.50 4.68 -9.79
C ILE A 23 5.37 3.56 -10.32
N ARG A 24 6.42 3.21 -9.58
CA ARG A 24 7.29 2.10 -9.96
C ARG A 24 7.04 0.89 -9.08
N LEU A 25 6.74 -0.24 -9.70
CA LEU A 25 6.72 -1.52 -9.00
C LEU A 25 8.14 -1.87 -8.54
N VAL A 26 8.30 -2.22 -7.26
CA VAL A 26 9.62 -2.63 -6.73
C VAL A 26 10.02 -3.98 -7.33
N ASP A 27 9.11 -4.95 -7.25
CA ASP A 27 9.19 -6.22 -7.96
C ASP A 27 7.78 -6.82 -8.19
N GLY A 28 7.70 -7.85 -9.04
CA GLY A 28 6.44 -8.56 -9.33
C GLY A 28 6.00 -9.56 -8.25
N ALA A 29 6.69 -9.65 -7.13
CA ALA A 29 6.35 -10.59 -6.07
C ALA A 29 5.25 -10.03 -5.16
N VAL A 30 4.46 -10.94 -4.60
CA VAL A 30 3.50 -10.58 -3.55
C VAL A 30 4.27 -10.18 -2.30
N PHE A 31 4.10 -8.94 -1.87
CA PHE A 31 4.74 -8.39 -0.67
C PHE A 31 4.07 -8.88 0.62
N ASP A 32 2.74 -8.91 0.63
CA ASP A 32 1.93 -9.33 1.77
C ASP A 32 0.60 -9.91 1.32
N VAL A 33 0.05 -10.80 2.14
CA VAL A 33 -1.34 -11.25 2.03
C VAL A 33 -2.00 -11.05 3.38
N ASP A 34 -3.14 -10.36 3.39
CA ASP A 34 -3.98 -10.22 4.56
C ASP A 34 -5.34 -10.87 4.32
N ILE A 35 -5.88 -11.52 5.36
CA ILE A 35 -7.22 -12.07 5.35
C ILE A 35 -7.95 -11.45 6.52
N HIS A 36 -9.07 -10.79 6.26
CA HIS A 36 -9.90 -10.19 7.29
C HIS A 36 -11.38 -10.34 6.98
N SER A 37 -12.20 -10.41 8.03
CA SER A 37 -13.65 -10.51 7.87
C SER A 37 -14.27 -9.12 7.68
N ILE A 38 -15.13 -9.00 6.69
CA ILE A 38 -16.04 -7.88 6.52
C ILE A 38 -17.38 -8.25 7.19
N PRO A 39 -17.84 -7.47 8.20
CA PRO A 39 -19.12 -7.71 8.83
C PRO A 39 -20.29 -7.63 7.85
N ALA A 40 -21.39 -8.31 8.16
CA ALA A 40 -22.61 -8.16 7.41
C ALA A 40 -23.10 -6.69 7.44
N SER A 41 -23.62 -6.22 6.30
CA SER A 41 -24.18 -4.88 6.15
C SER A 41 -25.29 -4.87 5.09
N GLU A 42 -25.88 -3.71 4.80
CA GLU A 42 -26.81 -3.55 3.69
C GLU A 42 -26.21 -3.97 2.33
N ARG A 43 -24.88 -3.98 2.23
CA ARG A 43 -24.14 -4.39 1.02
C ARG A 43 -23.98 -5.91 0.88
N GLY A 44 -24.31 -6.70 1.90
CA GLY A 44 -24.24 -8.16 1.83
C GLY A 44 -23.94 -8.88 3.15
N PRO A 45 -23.93 -10.22 3.14
CA PRO A 45 -23.61 -11.04 4.31
C PRO A 45 -22.14 -10.88 4.74
N GLN A 46 -21.83 -11.35 5.94
CA GLN A 46 -20.45 -11.45 6.40
C GLN A 46 -19.65 -12.35 5.46
N HIS A 47 -18.44 -11.92 5.10
CA HIS A 47 -17.52 -12.65 4.23
C HIS A 47 -16.07 -12.28 4.54
N GLU A 48 -15.12 -12.97 3.91
CA GLU A 48 -13.70 -12.67 4.03
C GLU A 48 -13.20 -11.89 2.82
N HIS A 49 -12.39 -10.88 3.09
CA HIS A 49 -11.55 -10.22 2.09
C HIS A 49 -10.15 -10.82 2.15
N ILE A 50 -9.57 -11.05 0.98
CA ILE A 50 -8.19 -11.49 0.80
C ILE A 50 -7.45 -10.37 0.07
N ASP A 51 -6.67 -9.59 0.82
CA ASP A 51 -5.88 -8.50 0.27
C ASP A 51 -4.54 -9.05 -0.21
N VAL A 52 -4.33 -9.08 -1.52
CA VAL A 52 -3.01 -9.36 -2.11
C VAL A 52 -2.31 -8.03 -2.36
N ARG A 53 -1.14 -7.84 -1.72
CA ARG A 53 -0.46 -6.54 -1.67
C ARG A 53 0.86 -6.60 -2.39
N PHE A 54 1.12 -5.57 -3.17
CA PHE A 54 2.37 -5.35 -3.91
C PHE A 54 3.09 -4.14 -3.33
N LEU A 55 4.41 -4.10 -3.52
CA LEU A 55 5.23 -2.97 -3.08
C LEU A 55 5.57 -2.09 -4.27
N VAL A 56 5.18 -0.82 -4.20
CA VAL A 56 5.52 0.22 -5.16
C VAL A 56 6.39 1.28 -4.49
N GLU A 57 7.12 2.03 -5.29
CA GLU A 57 7.90 3.19 -4.88
C GLU A 57 7.64 4.39 -5.80
N MET A 58 7.78 5.56 -5.22
CA MET A 58 7.59 6.86 -5.85
C MET A 58 8.47 7.87 -5.10
N ASP A 59 8.80 8.99 -5.74
CA ASP A 59 9.54 10.07 -5.08
C ASP A 59 8.66 10.76 -4.03
N ASP A 60 9.23 11.02 -2.84
CA ASP A 60 8.49 11.55 -1.68
C ASP A 60 8.37 13.09 -1.67
N ASP A 61 8.93 13.76 -2.69
CA ASP A 61 8.73 15.18 -2.97
C ASP A 61 7.51 15.45 -3.87
N LEU A 62 6.89 14.40 -4.41
CA LEU A 62 5.68 14.50 -5.21
C LEU A 62 4.47 14.93 -4.36
N THR A 63 3.67 15.83 -4.91
CA THR A 63 2.37 16.17 -4.35
C THR A 63 1.39 15.05 -4.65
N VAL A 64 0.78 14.47 -3.62
CA VAL A 64 -0.23 13.41 -3.69
C VAL A 64 -1.62 13.99 -3.37
N PRO A 65 -2.31 14.62 -4.33
CA PRO A 65 -3.58 15.32 -4.06
C PRO A 65 -4.73 14.38 -3.71
N GLY A 66 -4.61 13.09 -4.04
CA GLY A 66 -5.66 12.11 -3.88
C GLY A 66 -6.79 12.26 -4.91
N ASN A 67 -7.98 11.80 -4.54
CA ASN A 67 -9.19 11.89 -5.37
C ASN A 67 -10.46 12.07 -4.50
N ASP A 68 -11.64 11.91 -5.11
CA ASP A 68 -12.93 12.04 -4.40
C ASP A 68 -13.16 10.97 -3.32
N GLU A 69 -12.41 9.87 -3.33
CA GLU A 69 -12.46 8.79 -2.35
C GLU A 69 -11.32 8.91 -1.31
N SER A 70 -10.22 9.56 -1.69
CA SER A 70 -8.99 9.74 -0.89
C SER A 70 -8.70 11.21 -0.64
N HIS A 71 -9.30 11.77 0.40
CA HIS A 71 -9.27 13.22 0.67
C HIS A 71 -7.95 13.75 1.28
N GLN A 72 -7.14 12.90 1.91
CA GLN A 72 -5.88 13.30 2.57
C GLN A 72 -4.82 12.20 2.46
N VAL A 73 -4.03 12.24 1.39
CA VAL A 73 -2.88 11.34 1.19
C VAL A 73 -1.62 12.04 1.70
N LEU A 74 -0.78 11.33 2.47
CA LEU A 74 0.40 11.89 3.12
C LEU A 74 1.59 10.94 3.00
N TRP A 75 2.77 11.52 2.76
CA TRP A 75 4.04 10.84 3.00
C TRP A 75 4.30 10.74 4.50
N VAL A 76 4.24 9.52 5.04
CA VAL A 76 4.43 9.27 6.48
C VAL A 76 5.72 8.50 6.74
N PRO A 77 6.66 9.05 7.53
CA PRO A 77 7.84 8.30 7.94
C PRO A 77 7.46 7.00 8.64
N LEU A 78 8.12 5.87 8.32
CA LEU A 78 7.76 4.54 8.84
C LEU A 78 7.66 4.46 10.37
N HIS A 79 8.45 5.25 11.11
CA HIS A 79 8.40 5.29 12.58
C HIS A 79 7.17 6.02 13.13
N ARG A 80 6.42 6.76 12.30
CA ARG A 80 5.20 7.49 12.67
C ARG A 80 3.91 6.80 12.23
N VAL A 81 3.98 5.76 11.38
CA VAL A 81 2.78 5.07 10.85
C VAL A 81 1.81 4.64 11.95
N ALA A 82 2.33 4.11 13.07
CA ALA A 82 1.51 3.67 14.21
C ALA A 82 0.69 4.80 14.88
N ARG A 83 1.00 6.07 14.62
CA ARG A 83 0.21 7.22 15.09
C ARG A 83 -1.07 7.42 14.27
N PHE A 84 -1.09 6.96 13.02
CA PHE A 84 -2.23 7.06 12.12
C PHE A 84 -3.02 5.75 12.06
N ASN A 85 -2.31 4.62 12.07
CA ASN A 85 -2.93 3.30 12.04
C ASN A 85 -2.05 2.28 12.78
N ASN A 86 -2.59 1.75 13.89
CA ASN A 86 -1.92 0.80 14.77
C ASN A 86 -2.45 -0.64 14.63
N ASN A 87 -3.22 -0.93 13.58
CA ASN A 87 -3.74 -2.27 13.36
C ASN A 87 -2.62 -3.25 12.95
N ARG A 88 -2.84 -4.55 13.19
CA ARG A 88 -1.85 -5.61 12.89
C ARG A 88 -1.54 -5.73 11.39
N SER A 89 -2.50 -5.38 10.53
CA SER A 89 -2.36 -5.44 9.08
C SER A 89 -1.36 -4.40 8.56
N THR A 90 -1.43 -3.16 9.05
CA THR A 90 -0.49 -2.10 8.74
C THR A 90 0.86 -2.32 9.42
N TYR A 91 0.86 -2.76 10.69
CA TYR A 91 2.10 -3.03 11.43
C TYR A 91 3.00 -4.05 10.74
N ARG A 92 2.45 -5.16 10.23
CA ARG A 92 3.27 -6.19 9.57
C ARG A 92 3.93 -5.67 8.29
N MET A 93 3.25 -4.79 7.54
CA MET A 93 3.82 -4.16 6.35
C MET A 93 5.01 -3.27 6.72
N VAL A 94 4.89 -2.45 7.77
CA VAL A 94 6.00 -1.63 8.27
C VAL A 94 7.21 -2.49 8.65
N GLU A 95 6.99 -3.57 9.39
CA GLU A 95 8.07 -4.49 9.78
C GLU A 95 8.73 -5.19 8.59
N LYS A 96 7.94 -5.63 7.60
CA LYS A 96 8.46 -6.19 6.35
C LYS A 96 9.31 -5.19 5.60
N THR A 97 8.85 -3.95 5.44
CA THR A 97 9.62 -2.88 4.78
C THR A 97 10.92 -2.59 5.51
N ARG A 98 10.93 -2.57 6.85
CA ARG A 98 12.16 -2.41 7.65
C ARG A 98 13.16 -3.53 7.39
N ARG A 99 12.69 -4.78 7.31
CA ARG A 99 13.56 -5.93 7.02
C ARG A 99 14.14 -5.84 5.61
N LEU A 100 13.34 -5.47 4.61
CA LEU A 100 13.85 -5.26 3.25
C LEU A 100 14.96 -4.20 3.22
N ARG A 101 14.76 -3.07 3.90
CA ARG A 101 15.77 -2.00 4.03
C ARG A 101 16.98 -2.39 4.89
N GLY A 102 16.86 -3.41 5.74
CA GLY A 102 17.98 -3.93 6.53
C GLY A 102 18.75 -5.06 5.84
N VAL A 103 18.16 -5.68 4.82
CA VAL A 103 18.75 -6.80 4.05
C VAL A 103 19.47 -6.29 2.79
N GLY A 104 19.25 -5.04 2.37
CA GLY A 104 20.05 -4.35 1.37
C GLY A 104 20.66 -3.05 1.91
N HIS A 105 21.96 -2.86 1.68
CA HIS A 105 22.78 -1.64 1.87
C HIS A 105 23.32 -1.32 3.28
N LEU A 106 24.60 -1.31 3.67
CA LEU A 106 25.93 -1.39 3.03
C LEU A 106 26.00 -1.72 1.54
N ALA A 107 25.88 -0.70 0.68
CA ALA A 107 26.53 -0.67 -0.63
C ALA A 107 26.41 0.71 -1.31
N THR A 108 27.12 1.74 -0.84
CA THR A 108 27.35 3.07 -1.50
C THR A 108 26.29 4.16 -1.29
N ALA A 109 26.63 5.45 -1.24
CA ALA A 109 27.82 6.24 -0.95
C ALA A 109 27.30 7.67 -0.76
#